data_AF-A0A381RSR8-F1
#
_entry.id   AF-A0A381RSR8-F1
#
_cell.length_a   1.000
_cell.length_b   1.000
_cell.length_c   1.000
_cell.angle_alpha   90.00
_cell.angle_beta   90.00
_cell.angle_gamma   90.00
#
_symmetry.space_group_name_H-M   'P 1'
#
loop_
_entity.id
_entity.type
_entity.pdbx_description
1 polymer ?
#
loop_
_entity_poly.entity_id
_entity_poly.type
_entity_poly.pdbx_seq_one_letter_code
_entity_poly.pdbx_strand_id
1 'polypeptide(L)'
;MATSSLAPVGTTASDAIPSVPPSAAPPIMARVLAFVAVLVAGACGGLVGYAVTDLQCADGCTTLAGSLGVLGAVGAAVGVGIVATLTLRAMAEWRTNELQQAARDHHPIA
;
A
#
# COMPACT_ATOMS: atom_id res chain seq x y z
N MET A 1 8.81 15.40 -67.58
CA MET A 1 8.08 14.12 -67.61
C MET A 1 8.46 13.40 -66.30
N ALA A 2 7.86 13.63 -65.13
CA ALA A 2 6.46 13.52 -64.71
C ALA A 2 5.87 12.11 -64.90
N THR A 3 6.06 11.24 -63.90
CA THR A 3 5.06 10.25 -63.44
C THR A 3 5.33 9.94 -61.97
N SER A 4 4.52 10.55 -61.10
CA SER A 4 4.24 10.09 -59.74
C SER A 4 3.36 8.83 -59.79
N SER A 5 3.51 7.93 -58.82
CA SER A 5 2.40 7.31 -58.06
C SER A 5 2.84 5.99 -57.42
N LEU A 6 3.12 6.02 -56.12
CA LEU A 6 2.99 4.87 -55.23
C LEU A 6 2.22 5.38 -54.01
N ALA A 7 0.92 5.05 -53.97
CA ALA A 7 0.04 5.31 -52.84
C ALA A 7 0.48 4.47 -51.62
N PRO A 8 0.19 4.94 -50.39
CA PRO A 8 0.63 4.26 -49.18
C PRO A 8 -0.23 3.02 -48.94
N VAL A 9 0.41 1.86 -48.77
CA VAL A 9 -0.18 0.74 -48.04
C VAL A 9 -0.31 1.19 -46.58
N GLY A 10 -1.41 1.86 -46.28
CA GLY A 10 -1.87 2.13 -44.92
C GLY A 10 -2.46 0.86 -44.34
N THR A 11 -1.63 -0.12 -44.05
CA THR A 11 -1.98 -1.22 -43.13
C THR A 11 -0.71 -1.67 -42.41
N THR A 12 -0.37 -0.96 -41.34
CA THR A 12 0.49 -1.52 -40.29
C THR A 12 -0.04 -1.12 -38.91
N ALA A 13 -0.68 -2.09 -38.26
CA ALA A 13 -0.39 -2.42 -36.87
C ALA A 13 -0.71 -1.40 -35.75
N SER A 14 -1.83 -0.68 -35.81
CA SER A 14 -2.34 0.02 -34.61
C SER A 14 -3.82 -0.25 -34.32
N ASP A 15 -4.33 -1.37 -34.80
CA ASP A 15 -5.35 -2.12 -34.06
C ASP A 15 -4.59 -3.14 -33.20
N ALA A 16 -4.86 -3.14 -31.88
CA ALA A 16 -4.33 -4.03 -30.84
C ALA A 16 -2.97 -3.67 -30.18
N ILE A 17 -2.97 -2.62 -29.36
CA ILE A 17 -2.46 -2.80 -27.99
C ILE A 17 -3.57 -2.27 -27.07
N PRO A 18 -4.34 -3.12 -26.37
CA PRO A 18 -5.00 -2.63 -25.17
C PRO A 18 -3.86 -2.17 -24.26
N SER A 19 -3.68 -0.85 -24.15
CA SER A 19 -2.85 -0.21 -23.15
C SER A 19 -3.53 -0.48 -21.81
N VAL A 20 -3.39 -1.72 -21.31
CA VAL A 20 -3.78 -2.07 -19.96
C VAL A 20 -2.96 -1.15 -19.08
N PRO A 21 -3.60 -0.17 -18.39
CA PRO A 21 -2.86 0.73 -17.53
C PRO A 21 -2.11 -0.13 -16.52
N PRO A 22 -0.82 0.18 -16.23
CA PRO A 22 -0.09 -0.53 -15.20
C PRO A 22 -0.94 -0.53 -13.93
N SER A 23 -1.17 -1.73 -13.39
CA SER A 23 -2.08 -1.92 -12.25
C SER A 23 -1.69 -0.97 -11.12
N ALA A 24 -2.56 0.03 -10.86
CA ALA A 24 -2.37 1.02 -9.80
C ALA A 24 -2.60 0.43 -8.39
N ALA A 25 -2.90 -0.87 -8.32
CA ALA A 25 -3.08 -1.58 -7.08
C ALA A 25 -1.73 -1.75 -6.36
N PRO A 26 -1.59 -1.33 -5.09
CA PRO A 26 -0.38 -1.61 -4.30
C PRO A 26 -0.04 -3.11 -4.33
N PRO A 27 1.26 -3.48 -4.39
CA PRO A 27 1.68 -4.86 -4.54
C PRO A 27 1.13 -5.72 -3.40
N ILE A 28 0.69 -6.94 -3.74
CA ILE A 28 0.07 -7.87 -2.79
C ILE A 28 0.94 -8.09 -1.55
N MET A 29 2.25 -8.26 -1.73
CA MET A 29 3.18 -8.45 -0.61
C MET A 29 3.17 -7.29 0.38
N ALA A 30 3.04 -6.05 -0.08
CA ALA A 30 2.99 -4.89 0.80
C ALA A 30 1.69 -4.84 1.61
N ARG A 31 0.57 -5.26 1.02
CA ARG A 31 -0.72 -5.37 1.72
C ARG A 31 -0.68 -6.45 2.78
N VAL A 32 -0.11 -7.61 2.45
CA VAL A 32 0.04 -8.73 3.40
C VAL A 32 0.93 -8.33 4.56
N LEU A 33 2.08 -7.69 4.28
CA LEU A 33 3.00 -7.23 5.33
C LEU A 33 2.32 -6.22 6.28
N ALA A 34 1.60 -5.25 5.72
CA ALA A 34 0.86 -4.26 6.52
C ALA A 34 -0.20 -4.93 7.39
N PHE A 35 -0.95 -5.89 6.84
CA PHE A 35 -1.95 -6.63 7.60
C PHE A 35 -1.33 -7.44 8.74
N VAL A 36 -0.22 -8.13 8.49
CA VAL A 36 0.52 -8.89 9.51
C VAL A 36 1.03 -7.94 10.60
N ALA A 37 1.59 -6.78 10.24
CA ALA A 37 2.07 -5.80 11.21
C ALA A 37 0.94 -5.29 12.13
N VAL A 38 -0.25 -5.00 11.57
CA VAL A 38 -1.43 -4.58 12.34
C VAL A 38 -1.89 -5.69 13.29
N LEU A 39 -1.93 -6.95 12.83
CA LEU A 39 -2.32 -8.08 13.69
C LEU A 39 -1.34 -8.30 14.83
N VAL A 40 -0.04 -8.29 14.55
CA VAL A 40 1.00 -8.46 15.57
C VAL A 40 0.95 -7.32 16.58
N ALA A 41 0.84 -6.07 16.11
CA ALA A 41 0.73 -4.91 16.98
C ALA A 41 -0.52 -4.94 17.87
N GLY A 42 -1.67 -5.31 17.31
CA GLY A 42 -2.93 -5.47 18.05
C GLY A 42 -2.83 -6.57 19.12
N ALA A 43 -2.28 -7.73 18.76
CA ALA A 43 -2.08 -8.84 19.70
C ALA A 43 -1.16 -8.44 20.87
N CYS A 44 -0.03 -7.80 20.58
CA CYS A 44 0.88 -7.30 21.61
C CYS A 44 0.23 -6.20 22.47
N GLY A 45 -0.43 -5.21 21.85
CA GLY A 45 -1.10 -4.12 22.57
C GLY A 45 -2.22 -4.61 23.50
N GLY A 46 -2.97 -5.64 23.07
CA GLY A 46 -4.01 -6.23 23.89
C GLY A 46 -3.49 -7.08 25.04
N LEU A 47 -2.43 -7.86 24.83
CA LEU A 47 -1.77 -8.61 25.90
C LEU A 47 -1.22 -7.68 26.98
N VAL A 48 -0.59 -6.56 26.57
CA VAL A 48 -0.10 -5.54 27.51
C VAL A 48 -1.26 -4.89 28.26
N GLY A 49 -2.34 -4.50 27.57
CA GLY A 49 -3.52 -3.91 28.20
C GLY A 49 -4.20 -4.85 29.22
N TYR A 50 -4.30 -6.14 28.89
CA TYR A 50 -4.80 -7.16 29.80
C TYR A 50 -3.90 -7.29 31.04
N ALA A 51 -2.60 -7.53 30.83
CA ALA A 51 -1.66 -7.78 31.92
C ALA A 51 -1.57 -6.60 32.89
N VAL A 52 -1.50 -5.37 32.37
CA VAL A 52 -1.45 -4.16 33.22
C VAL A 52 -2.73 -4.01 34.05
N THR A 53 -3.88 -4.35 33.49
CA THR A 53 -5.15 -4.27 34.23
C THR A 53 -5.28 -5.38 35.27
N ASP A 54 -4.84 -6.59 34.93
CA ASP A 54 -4.82 -7.75 35.83
C ASP A 54 -3.94 -7.48 37.06
N LEU A 55 -2.77 -6.85 36.88
CA LEU A 55 -1.90 -6.44 38.00
C LEU A 55 -2.54 -5.37 38.91
N GLN A 56 -3.46 -4.56 38.38
CA GLN A 56 -4.08 -3.47 39.14
C GLN A 56 -5.35 -3.89 39.89
N CYS A 57 -5.82 -5.13 39.74
CA CYS A 57 -6.96 -5.66 40.47
C CYS A 57 -6.59 -6.86 41.34
N ALA A 58 -6.80 -6.75 42.66
CA ALA A 58 -6.56 -7.85 43.60
C ALA A 58 -7.60 -8.99 43.48
N ASP A 59 -8.84 -8.67 43.09
CA ASP A 59 -9.99 -9.60 43.15
C ASP A 59 -10.47 -10.12 41.77
N GLY A 60 -9.55 -10.39 40.84
CA GLY A 60 -9.86 -11.21 39.66
C GLY A 60 -10.91 -10.62 38.69
N CYS A 61 -10.82 -9.32 38.42
CA CYS A 61 -11.69 -8.63 37.44
C CYS A 61 -11.35 -8.97 35.98
N THR A 62 -11.48 -10.24 35.59
CA THR A 62 -11.17 -10.74 34.24
C THR A 62 -11.96 -10.02 33.14
N THR A 63 -13.19 -9.59 33.43
CA THR A 63 -14.03 -8.86 32.48
C THR A 63 -13.48 -7.46 32.19
N LEU A 64 -12.95 -6.78 33.21
CA LEU A 64 -12.32 -5.47 33.08
C LEU A 64 -10.95 -5.58 32.40
N ALA A 65 -10.15 -6.59 32.79
CA ALA A 65 -8.86 -6.86 32.14
C ALA A 65 -9.05 -7.23 30.66
N GLY A 66 -10.08 -8.02 30.34
CA GLY A 66 -10.45 -8.34 28.96
C GLY A 66 -10.86 -7.11 28.16
N SER A 67 -11.68 -6.21 28.73
CA SER A 67 -12.14 -5.02 28.01
C SER A 67 -11.01 -4.03 27.74
N LEU A 68 -10.12 -3.80 28.72
CA LEU A 68 -8.93 -2.96 28.53
C LEU A 68 -7.90 -3.61 27.60
N GLY A 69 -7.78 -4.94 27.60
CA GLY A 69 -7.03 -5.68 26.59
C GLY A 69 -7.58 -5.46 25.18
N VAL A 70 -8.90 -5.56 24.98
CA VAL A 70 -9.53 -5.31 23.67
C VAL A 70 -9.35 -3.85 23.24
N LEU A 71 -9.56 -2.88 24.15
CA LEU A 71 -9.33 -1.46 23.85
C LEU A 71 -7.87 -1.17 23.49
N GLY A 72 -6.92 -1.77 24.20
CA GLY A 72 -5.49 -1.68 23.89
C GLY A 72 -5.14 -2.28 22.53
N ALA A 73 -5.71 -3.45 22.20
CA ALA A 73 -5.54 -4.08 20.90
C ALA A 73 -6.07 -3.21 19.75
N VAL A 74 -7.28 -2.67 19.90
CA VAL A 74 -7.90 -1.79 18.89
C VAL A 74 -7.10 -0.51 18.73
N GLY A 75 -6.69 0.13 19.83
CA GLY A 75 -5.87 1.35 19.79
C GLY A 75 -4.53 1.12 19.09
N ALA A 76 -3.83 0.04 19.42
CA ALA A 76 -2.57 -0.33 18.78
C ALA A 76 -2.75 -0.63 17.28
N ALA A 77 -3.79 -1.39 16.93
CA ALA A 77 -4.10 -1.74 15.54
C ALA A 77 -4.43 -0.50 14.69
N VAL A 78 -5.21 0.44 15.22
CA VAL A 78 -5.52 1.70 14.54
C VAL A 78 -4.25 2.53 14.32
N GLY A 79 -3.41 2.67 15.35
CA GLY A 79 -2.16 3.42 15.24
C GLY A 79 -1.21 2.85 14.18
N VAL A 80 -0.97 1.54 14.20
CA VAL A 80 -0.11 0.87 13.21
C VAL A 80 -0.75 0.89 11.81
N GLY A 81 -2.07 0.79 11.72
CA GLY A 81 -2.80 0.94 10.45
C GLY A 81 -2.54 2.30 9.81
N ILE A 82 -2.61 3.39 10.58
CA ILE A 82 -2.31 4.74 10.09
C ILE A 82 -0.86 4.80 9.61
N VAL A 83 0.12 4.43 10.44
CA VAL A 83 1.53 4.47 10.07
C VAL A 83 1.79 3.66 8.79
N ALA A 84 1.28 2.44 8.71
CA ALA A 84 1.42 1.59 7.52
C ALA A 84 0.85 2.26 6.27
N THR A 85 -0.34 2.88 6.35
CA THR A 85 -0.91 3.61 5.21
C THR A 85 -0.04 4.79 4.77
N LEU A 86 0.49 5.57 5.72
CA LEU A 86 1.38 6.69 5.43
C LEU A 86 2.69 6.22 4.78
N THR A 87 3.27 5.12 5.27
CA THR A 87 4.48 4.54 4.68
C THR A 87 4.23 4.05 3.25
N LEU A 88 3.10 3.37 3.01
CA LEU A 88 2.74 2.90 1.67
C LEU A 88 2.49 4.08 0.72
N ARG A 89 1.89 5.17 1.20
CA ARG A 89 1.71 6.41 0.43
C ARG A 89 3.05 7.02 0.02
N ALA A 90 3.97 7.15 0.98
CA ALA A 90 5.31 7.67 0.70
C ALA A 90 6.05 6.83 -0.37
N MET A 91 5.98 5.50 -0.27
CA MET A 91 6.60 4.64 -1.28
C MET A 91 5.93 4.74 -2.66
N ALA A 92 4.60 4.96 -2.71
CA ALA A 92 3.88 5.13 -3.97
C ALA A 92 4.25 6.46 -4.68
N GLU A 93 4.44 7.53 -3.92
CA GLU A 93 4.90 8.82 -4.43
C GLU A 93 6.30 8.70 -5.04
N TRP A 94 7.22 8.02 -4.33
CA TRP A 94 8.59 7.82 -4.82
C TRP A 94 8.62 7.06 -6.14
N ARG A 95 7.88 5.93 -6.23
CA ARG A 95 7.77 5.14 -7.46
C ARG A 95 7.20 5.95 -8.62
N THR A 96 6.24 6.83 -8.36
CA THR A 96 5.64 7.69 -9.39
C THR A 96 6.67 8.67 -9.94
N ASN A 97 7.47 9.29 -9.08
CA ASN A 97 8.52 10.23 -9.49
C ASN A 97 9.61 9.55 -10.33
N GLU A 98 10.04 8.33 -9.96
CA GLU A 98 11.05 7.57 -10.72
C GLU A 98 10.60 7.28 -12.16
N LEU A 99 9.34 6.87 -12.34
CA LEU A 99 8.78 6.60 -13.67
C LEU A 99 8.72 7.88 -14.54
N GLN A 100 8.38 9.02 -13.94
CA GLN A 100 8.37 10.30 -14.65
C GLN A 100 9.78 10.76 -15.06
N GLN A 101 10.77 10.50 -14.22
CA GLN A 101 12.16 10.85 -14.52
C GLN A 101 12.70 10.00 -15.68
N ALA A 102 12.44 8.69 -15.66
CA ALA A 102 12.79 7.79 -16.76
C ALA A 102 12.14 8.21 -18.10
N ALA A 103 10.90 8.74 -18.06
CA ALA A 103 10.24 9.28 -19.25
C ALA A 103 10.85 10.61 -19.72
N ARG A 104 11.26 11.48 -18.79
CA ARG A 104 11.93 12.76 -19.12
C ARG A 104 13.30 12.53 -19.77
N ASP A 105 14.07 11.59 -19.25
CA ASP A 105 15.41 11.28 -19.76
C ASP A 105 15.39 10.76 -21.21
N HIS A 106 14.28 10.14 -21.63
CA HIS A 106 14.05 9.73 -23.04
C HIS A 106 13.71 10.90 -23.98
N HIS A 107 13.47 12.10 -23.47
CA HIS A 107 13.25 13.32 -24.24
C HIS A 107 14.39 14.31 -24.01
N PRO A 108 15.58 14.11 -24.63
CA PRO A 108 16.68 15.06 -24.55
C PRO A 108 16.31 16.34 -25.30
N ILE A 109 15.98 17.38 -24.55
CA ILE A 109 15.86 18.75 -25.06
C ILE A 109 17.27 19.31 -25.25
N ALA A 110 17.68 19.39 -26.52
CA ALA A 110 18.93 20.02 -26.98
C ALA A 110 18.82 21.54 -27.05
#